data_AF-A0A5D6XGH8-F1
#
_entry.id   AF-A0A5D6XGH8-F1
#
_cell.length_a   1.000
_cell.length_b   1.000
_cell.length_c   1.000
_cell.angle_alpha   90.00
_cell.angle_beta   90.00
_cell.angle_gamma   90.00
#
_symmetry.space_group_name_H-M   'P 1'
#
loop_
_entity.id
_entity.type
_entity.pdbx_description
1 polymer ?
#
loop_
_entity_poly.entity_id
_entity_poly.type
_entity_poly.pdbx_seq_one_letter_code
_entity_poly.pdbx_strand_id
1 'polypeptide(L)'
;MSDDALLAENEKELAGFASGANTTITPVLERVLEEVRITGVPRYAWPQLRALLVAQLQRAMDQVAATDATAATAFVGWSPTNKNRANERRNNITELLTSFEGPPFTLQRLTEVLVEPKKSYKTLNKLINALEKLLAVSTTIQVVDPRAPVEADAAEENVLQAPLLVQVTAVDTGGDVVARAPWSSGDAASS
;
A
#
# COMPACT_ATOMS: atom_id res chain seq x y z
N MET A 1 -28.34 -11.07 8.67
CA MET A 1 -28.34 -10.18 7.50
C MET A 1 -27.54 -10.90 6.42
N SER A 2 -28.04 -11.01 5.19
CA SER A 2 -27.29 -11.67 4.09
C SER A 2 -26.06 -10.85 3.70
N ASP A 3 -25.01 -11.47 3.14
CA ASP A 3 -23.82 -10.77 2.64
C ASP A 3 -24.22 -9.71 1.60
N ASP A 4 -25.16 -10.03 0.72
CA ASP A 4 -25.70 -9.10 -0.28
C ASP A 4 -26.36 -7.86 0.32
N ALA A 5 -27.06 -8.02 1.44
CA ALA A 5 -27.74 -6.94 2.12
C ALA A 5 -26.74 -6.03 2.85
N LEU A 6 -25.65 -6.60 3.36
CA LEU A 6 -24.56 -5.85 3.97
C LEU A 6 -23.77 -5.07 2.91
N LEU A 7 -23.49 -5.70 1.77
CA LEU A 7 -22.85 -5.05 0.63
C LEU A 7 -23.69 -3.86 0.13
N ALA A 8 -25.01 -4.03 -0.03
CA ALA A 8 -25.91 -2.95 -0.45
C ALA A 8 -25.98 -1.80 0.57
N GLU A 9 -25.95 -2.09 1.87
CA GLU A 9 -25.87 -1.07 2.93
C GLU A 9 -24.57 -0.26 2.81
N ASN A 10 -23.43 -0.95 2.67
CA ASN A 10 -22.12 -0.32 2.52
C ASN A 10 -22.05 0.54 1.25
N GLU A 11 -22.54 0.04 0.10
CA GLU A 11 -22.61 0.77 -1.17
C GLU A 11 -23.44 2.05 -1.06
N LYS A 12 -24.59 1.98 -0.39
CA LYS A 12 -25.47 3.14 -0.17
C LYS A 12 -24.78 4.21 0.69
N GLU A 13 -24.13 3.80 1.77
CA GLU A 13 -23.43 4.72 2.66
C GLU A 13 -22.22 5.37 1.97
N LEU A 14 -21.45 4.58 1.21
CA LEU A 14 -20.35 5.06 0.37
C LEU A 14 -20.80 6.09 -0.67
N ALA A 15 -21.93 5.85 -1.34
CA ALA A 15 -22.52 6.81 -2.28
C ALA A 15 -22.96 8.12 -1.59
N GLY A 16 -23.57 8.01 -0.40
CA GLY A 16 -23.93 9.17 0.42
C GLY A 16 -22.70 9.97 0.86
N PHE A 17 -21.61 9.29 1.20
CA PHE A 17 -20.35 9.94 1.55
C PHE A 17 -19.70 10.63 0.35
N ALA A 18 -19.58 9.93 -0.77
CA ALA A 18 -18.96 10.44 -1.99
C ALA A 18 -19.70 11.63 -2.62
N SER A 19 -21.03 11.69 -2.46
CA SER A 19 -21.84 12.83 -2.91
C SER A 19 -21.80 14.03 -1.95
N GLY A 20 -21.17 13.89 -0.77
CA GLY A 20 -21.11 14.92 0.26
C GLY A 20 -22.37 15.02 1.12
N ALA A 21 -23.33 14.09 0.99
CA ALA A 21 -24.48 14.02 1.89
C ALA A 21 -24.04 13.65 3.32
N ASN A 22 -23.00 12.84 3.45
CA ASN A 22 -22.33 12.51 4.71
C ASN A 22 -20.86 12.96 4.65
N THR A 23 -20.41 13.75 5.62
CA THR A 23 -19.01 14.23 5.70
C THR A 23 -18.21 13.54 6.80
N THR A 24 -18.87 12.71 7.61
CA THR A 24 -18.25 11.99 8.73
C THR A 24 -18.10 10.52 8.39
N ILE A 25 -16.97 9.93 8.79
CA ILE A 25 -16.73 8.49 8.66
C ILE A 25 -17.59 7.78 9.71
N THR A 26 -18.69 7.17 9.26
CA THR A 26 -19.64 6.43 10.12
C THR A 26 -19.12 5.01 10.41
N PRO A 27 -19.66 4.30 11.41
CA PRO A 27 -19.24 2.92 11.70
C PRO A 27 -19.39 1.94 10.53
N VAL A 28 -20.33 2.21 9.60
CA VAL A 28 -20.48 1.44 8.36
C VAL A 28 -19.27 1.67 7.44
N LEU A 29 -18.81 2.92 7.31
CA LEU A 29 -17.62 3.25 6.54
C LEU A 29 -16.33 2.74 7.20
N GLU A 30 -16.25 2.72 8.54
CA GLU A 30 -15.14 2.10 9.26
C GLU A 30 -15.08 0.58 9.01
N ARG A 31 -16.23 -0.09 8.92
CA ARG A 31 -16.33 -1.50 8.53
C ARG A 31 -15.80 -1.74 7.11
N VAL A 32 -16.17 -0.88 6.15
CA VAL A 32 -15.64 -0.95 4.78
C VAL A 32 -14.11 -0.83 4.77
N LEU A 33 -13.56 0.13 5.53
CA LEU A 33 -12.10 0.28 5.65
C LEU A 33 -11.44 -0.96 6.24
N GLU A 34 -12.04 -1.57 7.26
CA GLU A 34 -11.51 -2.80 7.87
C GLU A 34 -11.57 -4.00 6.92
N GLU A 35 -12.65 -4.13 6.14
CA GLU A 35 -12.76 -5.18 5.13
C GLU A 35 -11.68 -5.04 4.05
N VAL A 36 -11.48 -3.84 3.52
CA VAL A 36 -10.45 -3.56 2.51
C VAL A 36 -9.04 -3.76 3.09
N ARG A 37 -8.83 -3.40 4.36
CA ARG A 37 -7.59 -3.65 5.09
C ARG A 37 -7.27 -5.15 5.19
N ILE A 38 -8.26 -5.99 5.50
CA ILE A 38 -8.05 -7.43 5.71
C ILE A 38 -7.90 -8.16 4.38
N THR A 39 -8.77 -7.85 3.41
CA THR A 39 -8.89 -8.63 2.17
C THR A 39 -8.05 -8.07 1.04
N GLY A 40 -7.84 -6.75 0.99
CA GLY A 40 -7.26 -6.07 -0.16
C GLY A 40 -8.14 -6.06 -1.41
N VAL A 41 -9.34 -6.65 -1.36
CA VAL A 41 -10.21 -6.82 -2.53
C VAL A 41 -11.09 -5.58 -2.69
N PRO A 42 -10.98 -4.84 -3.81
CA PRO A 42 -11.86 -3.72 -4.08
C PRO A 42 -13.23 -4.22 -4.53
N ARG A 43 -14.17 -4.37 -3.58
CA ARG A 43 -15.58 -4.77 -3.84
C ARG A 43 -16.50 -3.61 -4.20
N TYR A 44 -16.03 -2.38 -4.03
CA TYR A 44 -16.84 -1.16 -4.14
C TYR A 44 -16.40 -0.30 -5.32
N ALA A 45 -17.32 0.51 -5.85
CA ALA A 45 -17.01 1.46 -6.91
C ALA A 45 -15.86 2.38 -6.48
N TRP A 46 -14.77 2.37 -7.27
CA TRP A 46 -13.54 3.07 -6.93
C TRP A 46 -13.71 4.56 -6.59
N PRO A 47 -14.49 5.36 -7.34
CA PRO A 47 -14.66 6.78 -7.00
C PRO A 47 -15.20 7.01 -5.58
N GLN A 48 -16.09 6.12 -5.12
CA GLN A 48 -16.68 6.20 -3.79
C GLN A 48 -15.70 5.74 -2.71
N LEU A 49 -15.02 4.61 -2.94
CA LEU A 49 -13.99 4.10 -2.04
C LEU A 49 -12.82 5.09 -1.93
N ARG A 50 -12.40 5.70 -3.03
CA ARG A 50 -11.35 6.72 -3.08
C ARG A 50 -11.72 7.93 -2.24
N ALA A 51 -12.96 8.42 -2.31
CA ALA A 51 -13.42 9.53 -1.48
C ALA A 51 -13.27 9.21 0.02
N LEU A 52 -13.67 7.99 0.42
CA LEU A 52 -13.49 7.51 1.80
C LEU A 52 -12.01 7.40 2.19
N LEU A 53 -11.16 6.83 1.32
CA LEU A 53 -9.73 6.70 1.57
C LEU A 53 -9.03 8.06 1.70
N VAL A 54 -9.43 9.06 0.91
CA VAL A 54 -8.91 10.43 1.02
C VAL A 54 -9.28 11.05 2.37
N ALA A 55 -10.53 10.91 2.80
CA ALA A 55 -10.95 11.39 4.11
C ALA A 55 -10.20 10.67 5.25
N GLN A 56 -10.03 9.35 5.15
CA GLN A 56 -9.28 8.57 6.12
C GLN A 56 -7.79 8.94 6.11
N LEU A 57 -7.20 9.23 4.97
CA LEU A 57 -5.83 9.72 4.81
C LEU A 57 -5.62 11.04 5.56
N GLN A 58 -6.52 12.01 5.38
CA GLN A 58 -6.47 13.28 6.10
C GLN A 58 -6.60 13.07 7.62
N ARG A 59 -7.57 12.26 8.05
CA ARG A 59 -7.77 11.89 9.46
C ARG A 59 -6.52 11.22 10.06
N ALA A 60 -5.88 10.31 9.33
CA ALA A 60 -4.66 9.62 9.76
C ALA A 60 -3.48 10.58 9.95
N MET A 61 -3.29 11.50 9.01
CA MET A 61 -2.26 12.54 9.12
C MET A 61 -2.50 13.48 10.30
N ASP A 62 -3.76 13.88 10.55
CA ASP A 62 -4.12 14.73 11.70
C ASP A 62 -3.89 14.01 13.03
N GLN A 63 -4.26 12.73 13.11
CA GLN A 63 -4.03 11.91 14.29
C GLN A 63 -2.56 11.79 14.66
N VAL A 64 -1.68 11.54 13.67
CA VAL A 64 -0.24 11.44 13.91
C VAL A 64 0.35 12.81 14.21
N ALA A 65 -0.03 13.87 13.49
CA ALA A 65 0.44 15.23 13.75
C ALA A 65 0.11 15.71 15.17
N ALA A 66 -1.12 15.45 15.64
CA ALA A 66 -1.54 15.79 17.00
C ALA A 66 -0.75 15.01 18.07
N THR A 67 -0.35 13.77 17.78
CA THR A 67 0.45 12.95 18.71
C THR A 67 1.93 13.35 18.68
N ASP A 68 2.45 13.72 17.51
CA ASP A 68 3.81 14.23 17.33
C ASP A 68 4.00 15.52 18.14
N ALA A 69 3.00 16.41 18.10
CA ALA A 69 2.97 17.64 18.89
C ALA A 69 2.95 17.40 20.42
N THR A 70 2.40 16.28 20.88
CA THR A 70 2.32 15.95 22.32
C THR A 70 3.49 15.08 22.81
N ALA A 71 4.18 14.32 21.94
CA ALA A 71 5.12 13.28 22.34
C ALA A 71 6.57 13.76 22.61
N ALA A 72 7.12 14.74 21.88
CA ALA A 72 8.47 15.25 22.17
C ALA A 72 8.84 16.55 21.42
N THR A 73 9.54 17.45 22.13
CA THR A 73 10.44 18.50 21.60
C THR A 73 9.83 19.65 20.78
N ALA A 74 9.10 20.55 21.44
CA ALA A 74 8.77 21.89 20.92
C ALA A 74 10.02 22.81 20.67
N PHE A 75 11.25 22.30 20.80
CA PHE A 75 12.47 23.13 20.80
C PHE A 75 13.36 22.97 19.56
N VAL A 76 13.13 21.98 18.67
CA VAL A 76 13.97 21.80 17.48
C VAL A 76 13.11 21.80 16.22
N GLY A 77 13.04 22.96 15.55
CA GLY A 77 12.63 23.00 14.15
C GLY A 77 11.25 23.57 13.81
N TRP A 78 10.56 24.22 14.76
CA TRP A 78 9.43 25.08 14.39
C TRP A 78 9.96 26.28 13.57
N SER A 79 9.55 26.33 12.30
CA SER A 79 9.70 27.49 11.43
C SER A 79 8.50 27.50 10.48
N PRO A 80 7.94 28.67 10.12
CA PRO A 80 6.89 28.78 9.12
C PRO A 80 7.20 28.01 7.83
N THR A 81 8.47 28.00 7.40
CA THR A 81 8.94 27.26 6.22
C THR A 81 8.75 25.75 6.38
N ASN A 82 9.03 25.19 7.56
CA ASN A 82 8.91 23.75 7.81
C ASN A 82 7.43 23.31 7.84
N LYS A 83 6.55 24.16 8.40
CA LYS A 83 5.10 23.95 8.37
C LYS A 83 4.53 23.99 6.96
N ASN A 84 4.96 24.96 6.14
CA ASN A 84 4.52 25.06 4.75
C ASN A 84 4.93 23.81 3.96
N ARG A 85 6.16 23.34 4.11
CA ARG A 85 6.62 22.09 3.49
C ARG A 85 5.83 20.86 3.93
N ALA A 86 5.48 20.77 5.22
CA ALA A 86 4.64 19.67 5.70
C ALA A 86 3.25 19.71 5.06
N ASN A 87 2.63 20.89 4.97
CA ASN A 87 1.33 21.06 4.32
C ASN A 87 1.38 20.73 2.82
N GLU A 88 2.41 21.19 2.11
CA GLU A 88 2.63 20.86 0.69
C GLU A 88 2.68 19.35 0.49
N ARG A 89 3.44 18.62 1.31
CA ARG A 89 3.52 17.15 1.19
C ARG A 89 2.18 16.46 1.48
N ARG A 90 1.40 16.97 2.44
CA ARG A 90 0.05 16.47 2.73
C ARG A 90 -0.91 16.68 1.55
N ASN A 91 -0.79 17.80 0.86
CA ASN A 91 -1.60 18.08 -0.33
C ASN A 91 -1.16 17.16 -1.47
N ASN A 92 0.14 17.09 -1.76
CA ASN A 92 0.69 16.26 -2.84
C ASN A 92 0.26 14.79 -2.72
N ILE A 93 0.28 14.24 -1.51
CA ILE A 93 -0.09 12.84 -1.31
C ILE A 93 -1.60 12.60 -1.41
N THR A 94 -2.39 13.60 -1.03
CA THR A 94 -3.85 13.58 -1.21
C THR A 94 -4.19 13.65 -2.70
N GLU A 95 -3.53 14.52 -3.45
CA GLU A 95 -3.66 14.64 -4.91
C GLU A 95 -3.23 13.34 -5.60
N LEU A 96 -2.12 12.74 -5.17
CA LEU A 96 -1.63 11.47 -5.71
C LEU A 96 -2.65 10.34 -5.51
N LEU A 97 -3.26 10.21 -4.31
CA LEU A 97 -4.33 9.23 -4.12
C LEU A 97 -5.56 9.54 -4.99
N THR A 98 -5.86 10.83 -5.18
CA THR A 98 -7.01 11.28 -5.98
C THR A 98 -6.81 11.03 -7.48
N SER A 99 -5.57 11.04 -7.98
CA SER A 99 -5.28 10.88 -9.41
C SER A 99 -5.44 9.45 -9.93
N PHE A 100 -5.49 8.45 -9.04
CA PHE A 100 -5.73 7.07 -9.43
C PHE A 100 -7.13 6.90 -10.06
N GLU A 101 -7.16 6.36 -11.28
CA GLU A 101 -8.40 6.02 -12.01
C GLU A 101 -9.04 4.72 -11.51
N GLY A 102 -8.25 3.86 -10.85
CA GLY A 102 -8.68 2.61 -10.23
C GLY A 102 -7.93 2.32 -8.93
N PRO A 103 -8.35 1.30 -8.16
CA PRO A 103 -7.68 0.95 -6.90
C PRO A 103 -6.25 0.49 -7.16
N PRO A 104 -5.23 1.00 -6.45
CA PRO A 104 -3.85 0.56 -6.62
C PRO A 104 -3.69 -0.87 -6.09
N PHE A 105 -2.72 -1.64 -6.62
CA PHE A 105 -2.45 -2.99 -6.08
C PHE A 105 -1.99 -2.97 -4.61
N THR A 106 -1.54 -1.81 -4.12
CA THR A 106 -1.16 -1.58 -2.73
C THR A 106 -2.35 -1.23 -1.83
N LEU A 107 -3.59 -1.30 -2.33
CA LEU A 107 -4.82 -0.90 -1.63
C LEU A 107 -4.91 -1.47 -0.22
N GLN A 108 -4.61 -2.76 -0.05
CA GLN A 108 -4.61 -3.41 1.26
C GLN A 108 -3.64 -2.74 2.23
N ARG A 109 -2.36 -2.65 1.82
CA ARG A 109 -1.29 -2.09 2.63
C ARG A 109 -1.49 -0.60 2.92
N LEU A 110 -2.01 0.13 1.94
CA LEU A 110 -2.44 1.51 2.11
C LEU A 110 -3.48 1.60 3.23
N THR A 111 -4.55 0.80 3.14
CA THR A 111 -5.65 0.84 4.10
C THR A 111 -5.21 0.41 5.50
N GLU A 112 -4.31 -0.58 5.64
CA GLU A 112 -3.68 -0.94 6.91
C GLU A 112 -2.99 0.27 7.58
N VAL A 113 -2.19 1.01 6.81
CA VAL A 113 -1.49 2.20 7.31
C VAL A 113 -2.46 3.31 7.68
N LEU A 114 -3.54 3.47 6.91
CA LEU A 114 -4.55 4.51 7.12
C LEU A 114 -5.46 4.24 8.32
N VAL A 115 -5.81 2.98 8.60
CA VAL A 115 -6.66 2.59 9.73
C VAL A 115 -5.87 2.64 11.04
N GLU A 116 -4.61 2.22 11.04
CA GLU A 116 -3.79 2.14 12.26
C GLU A 116 -2.47 2.95 12.18
N PRO A 117 -2.51 4.26 11.86
CA PRO A 117 -1.32 5.04 11.55
C PRO A 117 -0.38 5.17 12.74
N LYS A 118 -0.92 5.25 13.96
CA LYS A 118 -0.15 5.40 15.21
C LYS A 118 0.56 4.13 15.65
N LYS A 119 0.12 2.95 15.21
CA LYS A 119 0.82 1.70 15.52
C LYS A 119 2.13 1.60 14.75
N SER A 120 2.13 2.11 13.52
CA SER A 120 3.25 2.00 12.59
C SER A 120 4.17 3.23 12.62
N TYR A 121 3.64 4.43 12.89
CA TYR A 121 4.39 5.67 12.75
C TYR A 121 4.21 6.63 13.94
N LYS A 122 5.33 7.14 14.45
CA LYS A 122 5.39 8.08 15.58
C LYS A 122 5.42 9.55 15.19
N THR A 123 5.76 9.85 13.93
CA THR A 123 5.97 11.22 13.43
C THR A 123 5.28 11.39 12.09
N LEU A 124 4.74 12.58 11.80
CA LEU A 124 4.01 12.84 10.55
C LEU A 124 4.88 12.59 9.30
N ASN A 125 6.15 13.01 9.33
CA ASN A 125 7.07 12.85 8.20
C ASN A 125 7.27 11.37 7.80
N LYS A 126 7.36 10.46 8.77
CA LYS A 126 7.51 9.02 8.50
C LYS A 126 6.25 8.42 7.89
N LEU A 127 5.08 8.83 8.38
CA LEU A 127 3.80 8.42 7.81
C LEU A 127 3.71 8.86 6.34
N ILE A 128 3.97 10.14 6.06
CA ILE A 128 3.94 10.68 4.69
C ILE A 128 4.93 9.93 3.78
N ASN A 129 6.17 9.71 4.23
CA ASN A 129 7.17 8.96 3.45
C ASN A 129 6.70 7.53 3.12
N ALA A 130 6.02 6.87 4.05
CA ALA A 130 5.53 5.51 3.83
C ALA A 130 4.37 5.49 2.84
N LEU A 131 3.43 6.43 2.98
CA LEU A 131 2.30 6.58 2.08
C LEU A 131 2.76 6.95 0.66
N GLU A 132 3.78 7.81 0.50
CA GLU A 132 4.33 8.18 -0.80
C GLU A 132 4.88 6.93 -1.52
N LYS A 133 5.55 6.03 -0.79
CA LYS A 133 6.04 4.77 -1.35
C LYS A 133 4.91 3.84 -1.78
N LEU A 134 3.83 3.78 -1.01
CA LEU A 134 2.67 2.95 -1.34
C LEU A 134 1.89 3.48 -2.55
N LEU A 135 1.93 4.80 -2.77
CA LEU A 135 1.24 5.48 -3.87
C LEU A 135 2.14 5.76 -5.08
N ALA A 136 3.45 5.54 -4.99
CA ALA A 136 4.39 5.66 -6.11
C ALA A 136 4.22 4.54 -7.17
N VAL A 137 3.20 3.71 -7.01
CA VAL A 137 2.87 2.61 -7.91
C VAL A 137 2.03 3.11 -9.08
N SER A 138 2.22 2.52 -10.26
CA SER A 138 1.47 2.88 -11.47
C SER A 138 0.39 1.86 -11.85
N THR A 139 0.34 0.69 -11.20
CA THR A 139 -0.59 -0.38 -11.56
C THR A 139 -1.83 -0.38 -10.69
N THR A 140 -2.99 -0.51 -11.35
CA THR A 140 -4.30 -0.64 -10.73
C THR A 140 -4.80 -2.08 -10.84
N ILE A 141 -5.72 -2.45 -9.97
CA ILE A 141 -6.42 -3.74 -9.98
C ILE A 141 -7.90 -3.52 -10.34
N GLN A 142 -8.55 -4.55 -10.87
CA GLN A 142 -9.97 -4.49 -11.24
C GLN A 142 -10.86 -4.54 -9.99
N VAL A 143 -11.95 -3.78 -10.00
CA VAL A 143 -13.01 -3.87 -8.99
C VAL A 143 -13.72 -5.21 -9.19
N VAL A 144 -13.83 -6.00 -8.12
CA VAL A 144 -14.44 -7.33 -8.15
C VAL A 144 -15.88 -7.21 -7.65
N ASP A 145 -16.86 -7.47 -8.53
CA ASP A 145 -18.26 -7.58 -8.10
C ASP A 145 -18.48 -8.97 -7.45
N PRO A 146 -18.78 -9.03 -6.14
CA PRO A 146 -19.00 -10.29 -5.44
C PRO A 146 -20.27 -11.02 -5.87
N ARG A 147 -21.18 -10.32 -6.55
CA ARG A 147 -22.46 -10.86 -7.05
C ARG A 147 -22.33 -11.39 -8.47
N ALA A 148 -21.23 -11.07 -9.17
CA ALA A 148 -20.98 -11.62 -10.49
C ALA A 148 -20.79 -13.13 -10.38
N PRO A 149 -21.34 -13.92 -11.33
CA PRO A 149 -20.97 -15.33 -11.45
C PRO A 149 -19.45 -15.41 -11.52
N VAL A 150 -18.86 -16.37 -10.80
CA VAL A 150 -17.45 -16.73 -11.00
C VAL A 150 -17.36 -17.33 -12.40
N GLU A 151 -17.29 -16.49 -13.42
CA GLU A 151 -16.79 -16.91 -14.72
C GLU A 151 -15.37 -17.37 -14.41
N ALA A 152 -15.13 -18.68 -14.56
CA ALA A 152 -13.80 -19.25 -14.49
C ALA A 152 -13.04 -18.63 -15.66
N ASP A 153 -12.43 -17.47 -15.40
CA ASP A 153 -11.71 -16.74 -16.41
C ASP A 153 -10.63 -17.68 -16.92
N ALA A 154 -10.76 -18.05 -18.19
CA ALA A 154 -9.75 -18.78 -18.90
C ALA A 154 -8.49 -17.94 -18.75
N ALA A 155 -7.53 -18.46 -17.99
CA ALA A 155 -6.21 -17.89 -17.94
C ALA A 155 -5.72 -17.82 -19.39
N GLU A 156 -5.84 -16.65 -20.02
CA GLU A 156 -4.90 -16.27 -21.04
C GLU A 156 -3.55 -16.24 -20.31
N GLU A 157 -2.86 -17.38 -20.39
CA GLU A 157 -1.44 -17.50 -20.10
C GLU A 157 -0.71 -16.52 -21.03
N ASN A 158 -0.67 -15.26 -20.65
CA ASN A 158 0.36 -14.35 -21.11
C ASN A 158 1.65 -14.78 -20.40
N VAL A 159 2.21 -15.89 -20.89
CA VAL A 159 3.52 -16.39 -20.52
C VAL A 159 4.47 -15.23 -20.73
N LEU A 160 4.89 -14.61 -19.63
CA LEU A 160 6.04 -13.71 -19.59
C LEU A 160 7.19 -14.44 -20.27
N GLN A 161 7.43 -14.11 -21.53
CA GLN A 161 8.52 -14.68 -22.30
C GLN A 161 9.81 -14.13 -21.71
N ALA A 162 10.37 -14.88 -20.76
CA ALA A 162 11.67 -14.60 -20.18
C ALA A 162 12.71 -14.52 -21.32
N PRO A 163 13.52 -13.46 -21.41
CA PRO A 163 14.45 -13.33 -22.51
C PRO A 163 15.60 -14.34 -22.38
N LEU A 164 15.70 -15.19 -23.40
CA LEU A 164 16.88 -15.87 -23.93
C LEU A 164 17.75 -16.68 -22.95
N LEU A 165 17.47 -17.99 -22.90
CA LEU A 165 18.48 -18.99 -22.57
C LEU A 165 19.58 -18.95 -23.65
N VAL A 166 20.72 -18.34 -23.34
CA VAL A 166 21.95 -18.50 -24.12
C VAL A 166 22.34 -19.97 -24.02
N GLN A 167 22.19 -20.72 -25.11
CA GLN A 167 22.76 -22.06 -25.21
C GLN A 167 24.27 -21.93 -25.35
N VAL A 168 24.98 -22.20 -24.25
CA VAL A 168 26.42 -22.43 -24.29
C VAL A 168 26.63 -23.80 -24.91
N THR A 169 27.10 -23.82 -26.16
CA THR A 169 27.60 -25.03 -26.81
C THR A 169 28.83 -25.52 -26.06
N ALA A 170 28.74 -26.75 -25.55
CA ALA A 170 29.85 -27.42 -24.89
C ALA A 170 31.00 -27.58 -25.89
N VAL A 171 32.14 -26.94 -25.61
CA VAL A 171 33.41 -27.30 -26.22
C VAL A 171 34.08 -28.31 -25.29
N ASP A 172 34.25 -29.52 -25.81
CA ASP A 172 35.00 -30.59 -25.18
C ASP A 172 36.48 -30.25 -25.24
N THR A 173 37.08 -30.04 -24.07
CA THR A 173 38.52 -30.24 -23.89
C THR A 173 38.73 -30.87 -22.52
N GLY A 174 39.00 -32.17 -22.54
CA GLY A 174 39.46 -32.94 -21.39
C GLY A 174 40.65 -32.27 -20.70
N GLY A 175 40.60 -32.27 -19.37
CA GLY A 175 41.63 -31.69 -18.52
C GLY A 175 41.26 -31.91 -17.07
N ASP A 176 41.75 -33.01 -16.52
CA ASP A 176 41.69 -33.38 -15.11
C ASP A 176 42.22 -32.24 -14.23
N VAL A 177 41.35 -31.60 -13.44
CA VAL A 177 41.76 -30.60 -12.44
C VAL A 177 41.10 -30.87 -11.10
N VAL A 178 41.93 -31.38 -10.19
CA VAL A 178 41.66 -31.70 -8.79
C VAL A 178 41.05 -30.48 -8.06
N ALA A 179 39.82 -30.63 -7.59
CA ALA A 179 39.17 -29.65 -6.73
C ALA A 179 39.88 -29.59 -5.36
N ARG A 180 40.47 -28.43 -5.04
CA ARG A 180 40.98 -28.14 -3.69
C ARG A 180 40.22 -26.94 -3.12
N ALA A 181 39.41 -27.18 -2.10
CA ALA A 181 38.66 -26.14 -1.39
C ALA A 181 39.61 -25.24 -0.58
N PRO A 182 39.49 -23.90 -0.64
CA PRO A 182 40.38 -23.00 0.07
C PRO A 182 39.75 -22.56 1.39
N TRP A 183 39.77 -23.43 2.40
CA TRP A 183 39.63 -22.97 3.78
C TRP A 183 40.21 -24.00 4.75
N SER A 184 41.53 -24.06 4.84
CA SER A 184 42.16 -24.48 6.10
C SER A 184 43.60 -24.01 6.10
N SER A 185 43.85 -22.91 6.79
CA SER A 185 45.18 -22.58 7.32
C SER A 185 44.94 -21.74 8.56
N GLY A 186 45.02 -22.41 9.70
CA GLY A 186 45.13 -21.86 11.04
C GLY A 186 46.08 -22.79 11.78
N ASP A 187 47.31 -22.32 11.91
CA ASP A 187 48.56 -22.99 12.26
C ASP A 187 48.55 -24.00 13.41
N ALA A 188 49.36 -25.05 13.23
CA ALA A 188 49.95 -25.82 14.31
C ALA A 188 51.47 -25.92 14.10
N ALA A 189 52.23 -25.36 15.05
CA ALA A 189 53.58 -25.72 15.52
C ALA A 189 54.76 -25.66 14.50
N SER A 190 56.00 -25.28 14.82
CA SER A 190 56.72 -24.91 16.05
C SER A 190 58.14 -24.46 15.63
N SER A 191 58.77 -23.62 16.45
CA SER A 191 60.19 -23.75 16.85
C SER A 191 60.41 -22.97 18.13
#